data_AF-A0A7Y3XHC9-F1
#
_entry.id   AF-A0A7Y3XHC9-F1
#
_cell.length_a   1.000
_cell.length_b   1.000
_cell.length_c   1.000
_cell.angle_alpha   90.00
_cell.angle_beta   90.00
_cell.angle_gamma   90.00
#
_symmetry.space_group_name_H-M   'P 1'
#
loop_
_entity.id
_entity.type
_entity.pdbx_description
1 polymer ?
#
loop_
_entity_poly.entity_id
_entity_poly.type
_entity_poly.pdbx_seq_one_letter_code
_entity_poly.pdbx_strand_id
1 'polypeptide(L)'
;MVDRWASLAMQASGQTGRDYRRAMRAVKTAVYTEMSKAALPNVLSAKAAATRTDRKAFYYVQIPFGRGVLAGGLTLMLVVLPVLIVSAQEALRGVPSSLRQGSLALGATRWQTIYRMTLPAAIPGIMTGAILSISRAIGEAAPILIIAGIVFIRFTPHHLMDEFTAMPLQIFDWAGRPQEDFHDVAAAGILVLLGVLLTFNATAVLLRHKYQRGNQ
;
A
#
# COMPACT_ATOMS: atom_id res chain seq x y z
N MET A 1 30.33 -33.03 11.81
CA MET A 1 30.10 -31.77 12.58
C MET A 1 28.93 -31.94 13.55
N VAL A 2 27.78 -32.45 13.08
CA VAL A 2 26.63 -32.84 13.91
C VAL A 2 26.99 -33.90 14.97
N ASP A 3 27.83 -34.88 14.63
CA ASP A 3 28.24 -35.96 15.54
C ASP A 3 29.06 -35.47 16.75
N ARG A 4 29.81 -34.36 16.57
CA ARG A 4 30.59 -33.73 17.66
C ARG A 4 29.70 -33.02 18.67
N TRP A 5 28.56 -32.49 18.22
CA TRP A 5 27.58 -31.84 19.10
C TRP A 5 26.70 -32.85 19.81
N ALA A 6 26.35 -33.95 19.14
CA ALA A 6 25.62 -35.07 19.73
C ALA A 6 26.42 -35.73 20.87
N SER A 7 27.72 -35.94 20.69
CA SER A 7 28.57 -36.53 21.73
C SER A 7 28.78 -35.61 22.95
N LEU A 8 28.91 -34.29 22.73
CA LEU A 8 29.01 -33.30 23.82
C LEU A 8 27.69 -33.15 24.60
N ALA A 9 26.55 -33.22 23.93
CA ALA A 9 25.24 -33.24 24.58
C ALA A 9 25.02 -34.52 25.39
N MET A 10 25.48 -35.68 24.87
CA MET A 10 25.43 -36.96 25.59
C MET A 10 26.35 -36.97 26.82
N GLN A 11 27.59 -36.47 26.72
CA GLN A 11 28.52 -36.36 27.86
C GLN A 11 27.99 -35.44 28.97
N ALA A 12 27.29 -34.36 28.62
CA ALA A 12 26.69 -33.43 29.59
C ALA A 12 25.44 -34.01 30.31
N SER A 13 24.79 -35.03 29.74
CA SER A 13 23.57 -35.63 30.31
C SER A 13 23.82 -36.51 31.55
N GLY A 14 25.08 -36.89 31.81
CA GLY A 14 25.48 -37.77 32.92
C GLY A 14 25.99 -37.07 34.19
N GLN A 15 25.91 -35.74 34.31
CA GLN A 15 26.46 -35.01 35.46
C GLN A 15 25.46 -34.07 36.16
N THR A 16 25.62 -33.97 37.49
CA THR A 16 24.78 -33.29 38.49
C THR A 16 24.35 -31.86 38.08
N GLY A 17 23.10 -31.47 38.40
CA GLY A 17 22.38 -30.33 37.80
C GLY A 17 22.96 -28.90 37.89
N ARG A 18 24.07 -28.67 38.62
CA ARG A 18 24.79 -27.37 38.55
C ARG A 18 25.76 -27.29 37.37
N ASP A 19 26.39 -28.40 37.01
CA ASP A 19 27.32 -28.48 35.89
C ASP A 19 26.60 -28.57 34.55
N TYR A 20 25.41 -29.21 34.52
CA TYR A 20 24.53 -29.21 33.35
C TYR A 20 24.19 -27.80 32.85
N ARG A 21 23.89 -26.86 33.76
CA ARG A 21 23.57 -25.48 33.38
C ARG A 21 24.78 -24.72 32.84
N ARG A 22 26.00 -25.03 33.29
CA ARG A 22 27.24 -24.43 32.77
C ARG A 22 27.61 -25.01 31.41
N ALA A 23 27.54 -26.34 31.29
CA ALA A 23 27.77 -27.06 30.03
C ALA A 23 26.76 -26.63 28.96
N MET A 24 25.48 -26.54 29.30
CA MET A 24 24.44 -26.10 28.35
C MET A 24 24.64 -24.65 27.91
N ARG A 25 25.06 -23.74 28.81
CA ARG A 25 25.40 -22.35 28.43
C ARG A 25 26.58 -22.31 27.47
N ALA A 26 27.64 -23.08 27.75
CA ALA A 26 28.83 -23.16 26.90
C ALA A 26 28.51 -23.72 25.50
N VAL A 27 27.70 -24.77 25.43
CA VAL A 27 27.20 -25.34 24.18
C VAL A 27 26.35 -24.31 23.44
N LYS A 28 25.41 -23.65 24.11
CA LYS A 28 24.56 -22.62 23.50
C LYS A 28 25.40 -21.47 22.91
N THR A 29 26.37 -20.97 23.67
CA THR A 29 27.26 -19.89 23.19
C THR A 29 28.16 -20.34 22.05
N ALA A 30 28.67 -21.57 22.08
CA ALA A 30 29.51 -22.11 21.01
C ALA A 30 28.71 -22.34 19.72
N VAL A 31 27.49 -22.87 19.82
CA VAL A 31 26.58 -23.06 18.69
C VAL A 31 26.18 -21.71 18.08
N TYR A 32 25.82 -20.71 18.89
CA TYR A 32 25.51 -19.37 18.37
C TYR A 32 26.72 -18.69 17.71
N THR A 33 27.92 -18.89 18.25
CA THR A 33 29.14 -18.29 17.70
C THR A 33 29.52 -18.91 16.36
N GLU A 34 29.40 -20.24 16.22
CA GLU A 34 29.70 -20.94 14.98
C GLU A 34 28.61 -20.73 13.90
N MET A 35 27.32 -20.69 14.29
CA MET A 35 26.24 -20.30 13.38
C MET A 35 26.39 -18.84 12.91
N SER A 36 26.79 -17.94 13.81
CA SER A 36 27.10 -16.55 13.45
C SER A 36 28.24 -16.50 12.43
N LYS A 37 29.38 -17.16 12.67
CA LYS A 37 30.50 -17.21 11.72
C LYS A 37 30.14 -17.80 10.37
N ALA A 38 29.26 -18.80 10.31
CA ALA A 38 28.78 -19.40 9.06
C ALA A 38 27.77 -18.51 8.32
N ALA A 39 26.93 -17.76 9.05
CA ALA A 39 25.94 -16.85 8.47
C ALA A 39 26.56 -15.52 8.02
N LEU A 40 27.54 -15.01 8.78
CA LEU A 40 28.24 -13.74 8.57
C LEU A 40 28.71 -13.52 7.11
N PRO A 41 29.39 -14.44 6.42
CA PRO A 41 29.80 -14.22 5.04
C PRO A 41 28.63 -14.07 4.07
N ASN A 42 27.50 -14.76 4.30
CA ASN A 42 26.32 -14.65 3.45
C ASN A 42 25.54 -13.36 3.70
N VAL A 43 25.39 -12.90 4.95
CA VAL A 43 24.77 -11.60 5.23
C VAL A 43 25.67 -10.42 4.84
N LEU A 44 26.99 -10.55 4.99
CA LEU A 44 27.94 -9.52 4.55
C LEU A 44 28.00 -9.47 3.02
N SER A 45 27.96 -10.61 2.32
CA SER A 45 27.89 -10.68 0.86
C SER A 45 26.54 -10.18 0.32
N ALA A 46 25.42 -10.51 0.97
CA ALA A 46 24.10 -9.98 0.61
C ALA A 46 24.02 -8.46 0.83
N LYS A 47 24.59 -7.95 1.93
CA LYS A 47 24.65 -6.51 2.23
C LYS A 47 25.64 -5.77 1.33
N ALA A 48 26.75 -6.41 0.95
CA ALA A 48 27.74 -5.92 -0.02
C ALA A 48 27.19 -5.93 -1.46
N ALA A 49 26.40 -6.93 -1.85
CA ALA A 49 25.72 -6.99 -3.15
C ALA A 49 24.60 -5.94 -3.24
N ALA A 50 23.88 -5.70 -2.14
CA ALA A 50 22.92 -4.60 -2.03
C ALA A 50 23.58 -3.21 -2.12
N THR A 51 24.86 -3.06 -1.72
CA THR A 51 25.60 -1.80 -1.80
C THR A 51 26.46 -1.66 -3.06
N ARG A 52 26.69 -2.75 -3.81
CA ARG A 52 27.45 -2.78 -5.06
C ARG A 52 26.54 -2.91 -6.28
N THR A 53 25.45 -2.16 -6.31
CA THR A 53 24.73 -1.89 -7.56
C THR A 53 25.28 -0.58 -8.14
N ASP A 54 26.52 -0.63 -8.63
CA ASP A 54 27.06 0.37 -9.54
C ASP A 54 27.02 -0.20 -10.96
N ARG A 55 25.92 0.06 -11.66
CA ARG A 55 25.87 -0.05 -13.11
C ARG A 55 24.70 0.79 -13.61
N LYS A 56 25.03 1.80 -14.41
CA LYS A 56 24.10 2.62 -15.20
C LYS A 56 23.13 1.73 -16.00
N ALA A 57 22.00 1.38 -15.41
CA ALA A 57 20.85 0.84 -16.10
C ALA A 57 19.89 2.01 -16.27
N PHE A 58 19.68 2.46 -17.51
CA PHE A 58 18.69 3.50 -17.83
C PHE A 58 17.28 3.19 -17.28
N TYR A 59 17.02 1.92 -16.95
CA TYR A 59 15.78 1.42 -16.35
C TYR A 59 15.72 1.50 -14.81
N TYR A 60 16.84 1.74 -14.11
CA TYR A 60 16.89 1.89 -12.64
C TYR A 60 17.00 3.38 -12.26
N VAL A 61 15.91 4.11 -12.47
CA VAL A 61 15.77 5.44 -11.87
C VAL A 61 15.30 5.24 -10.43
N GLN A 62 16.23 5.29 -9.48
CA GLN A 62 15.86 5.44 -8.06
C GLN A 62 15.44 6.89 -7.83
N ILE A 63 14.14 7.12 -7.92
CA ILE A 63 13.56 8.41 -7.51
C ILE A 63 13.74 8.50 -5.97
N PRO A 64 14.19 9.63 -5.40
CA PRO A 64 14.50 9.77 -3.97
C PRO A 64 13.26 9.72 -3.04
N PHE A 65 12.18 9.05 -3.44
CA PHE A 65 10.93 8.93 -2.69
C PHE A 65 10.86 7.67 -1.81
N GLY A 66 11.85 6.76 -1.90
CA GLY A 66 11.97 5.59 -1.01
C GLY A 66 10.66 4.79 -0.87
N ARG A 67 10.38 4.32 0.35
CA ARG A 67 9.08 3.73 0.76
C ARG A 67 8.13 4.80 1.33
N GLY A 68 8.25 6.03 0.85
CA GLY A 68 7.51 7.18 1.39
C GLY A 68 6.03 7.18 1.01
N VAL A 69 5.23 7.93 1.75
CA VAL A 69 3.79 8.17 1.46
C VAL A 69 3.55 8.57 0.00
N LEU A 70 4.42 9.40 -0.56
CA LEU A 70 4.30 9.84 -1.95
C LEU A 70 4.49 8.71 -2.97
N ALA A 71 5.42 7.78 -2.74
CA ALA A 71 5.60 6.63 -3.61
C ALA A 71 4.33 5.75 -3.60
N GLY A 72 3.77 5.51 -2.40
CA GLY A 72 2.49 4.79 -2.26
C GLY A 72 1.32 5.48 -2.96
N GLY A 73 1.21 6.80 -2.79
CA GLY A 73 0.17 7.61 -3.42
C GLY A 73 0.25 7.62 -4.95
N LEU A 74 1.46 7.75 -5.51
CA LEU A 74 1.67 7.72 -6.96
C LEU A 74 1.31 6.36 -7.57
N THR A 75 1.55 5.26 -6.84
CA THR A 75 1.18 3.93 -7.31
C THR A 75 -0.32 3.71 -7.27
N LEU A 76 -0.99 4.13 -6.19
CA LEU A 76 -2.46 4.11 -6.17
C LEU A 76 -3.04 4.98 -7.28
N MET A 77 -2.45 6.16 -7.53
CA MET A 77 -2.85 7.02 -8.64
C MET A 77 -2.77 6.26 -9.96
N LEU A 78 -1.65 5.59 -10.27
CA LEU A 78 -1.48 4.83 -11.51
C LEU A 78 -2.54 3.74 -11.69
N VAL A 79 -2.90 3.04 -10.61
CA VAL A 79 -3.87 1.95 -10.63
C VAL A 79 -5.30 2.47 -10.85
N VAL A 80 -5.63 3.62 -10.28
CA VAL A 80 -6.98 4.20 -10.27
C VAL A 80 -7.23 5.10 -11.48
N LEU A 81 -6.16 5.67 -12.04
CA LEU A 81 -6.19 6.55 -13.20
C LEU A 81 -6.99 6.02 -14.40
N PRO A 82 -6.86 4.75 -14.85
CA PRO A 82 -7.63 4.27 -16.00
C PRO A 82 -9.13 4.28 -15.75
N VAL A 83 -9.57 3.92 -14.54
CA VAL A 83 -11.00 3.94 -14.16
C VAL A 83 -11.53 5.37 -14.14
N LEU A 84 -10.74 6.29 -13.57
CA LEU A 84 -11.05 7.72 -13.53
C LEU A 84 -11.20 8.31 -14.94
N ILE A 85 -10.28 7.98 -15.86
CA ILE A 85 -10.29 8.47 -17.24
C ILE A 85 -11.55 7.98 -17.97
N VAL A 86 -11.90 6.70 -17.87
CA VAL A 86 -13.09 6.15 -18.54
C VAL A 86 -14.34 6.85 -18.05
N SER A 87 -14.49 7.02 -16.73
CA SER A 87 -15.65 7.69 -16.17
C SER A 87 -15.73 9.17 -16.57
N ALA A 88 -14.59 9.87 -16.63
CA ALA A 88 -14.55 11.25 -17.11
C ALA A 88 -14.94 11.37 -18.59
N GLN A 89 -14.53 10.41 -19.43
CA GLN A 89 -14.93 10.35 -20.84
C GLN A 89 -16.43 10.11 -21.00
N GLU A 90 -17.02 9.21 -20.20
CA GLU A 90 -18.46 8.95 -20.20
C GLU A 90 -19.25 10.20 -19.79
N ALA A 91 -18.79 10.92 -18.76
CA ALA A 91 -19.40 12.18 -18.34
C ALA A 91 -19.36 13.24 -19.46
N LEU A 92 -18.23 13.37 -20.17
CA LEU A 92 -18.10 14.30 -21.30
C LEU A 92 -18.95 13.89 -22.51
N ARG A 93 -19.09 12.58 -22.77
CA ARG A 93 -19.96 12.04 -23.83
C ARG A 93 -21.44 12.24 -23.52
N GLY A 94 -21.82 12.24 -22.24
CA GLY A 94 -23.18 12.50 -21.79
C GLY A 94 -23.69 13.92 -22.07
N VAL A 95 -22.80 14.88 -22.39
CA VAL A 95 -23.22 16.25 -22.75
C VAL A 95 -23.85 16.26 -24.15
N PRO A 96 -25.09 16.79 -24.31
CA PRO A 96 -25.78 16.88 -25.59
C PRO A 96 -24.95 17.61 -26.67
N SER A 97 -24.95 17.09 -27.90
CA SER A 97 -24.29 17.74 -29.04
C SER A 97 -24.91 19.09 -29.41
N SER A 98 -26.20 19.29 -29.14
CA SER A 98 -26.92 20.54 -29.39
C SER A 98 -26.31 21.74 -28.65
N LEU A 99 -25.88 21.57 -27.39
CA LEU A 99 -25.20 22.62 -26.63
C LEU A 99 -23.87 23.03 -27.28
N ARG A 100 -23.13 22.04 -27.80
CA ARG A 100 -21.85 22.29 -28.49
C ARG A 100 -22.07 23.00 -29.82
N GLN A 101 -23.05 22.56 -30.60
CA GLN A 101 -23.39 23.17 -31.89
C GLN A 101 -23.95 24.58 -31.72
N GLY A 102 -24.81 24.82 -30.72
CA GLY A 102 -25.35 26.15 -30.42
C GLY A 102 -24.26 27.15 -30.04
N SER A 103 -23.31 26.74 -29.20
CA SER A 103 -22.14 27.57 -28.85
C SER A 103 -21.31 27.94 -30.09
N LEU A 104 -21.05 26.98 -30.98
CA LEU A 104 -20.32 27.22 -32.24
C LEU A 104 -21.09 28.14 -33.19
N ALA A 105 -22.42 27.99 -33.28
CA ALA A 105 -23.28 28.84 -34.12
C ALA A 105 -23.30 30.30 -33.65
N LEU A 106 -23.09 30.55 -32.36
CA LEU A 106 -22.95 31.89 -31.78
C LEU A 106 -21.54 32.50 -32.00
N GLY A 107 -20.67 31.83 -32.76
CA GLY A 107 -19.32 32.30 -33.06
C GLY A 107 -18.28 31.98 -31.97
N ALA A 108 -18.63 31.16 -30.97
CA ALA A 108 -17.66 30.74 -29.96
C ALA A 108 -16.61 29.79 -30.56
N THR A 109 -15.38 29.88 -30.07
CA THR A 109 -14.32 28.95 -30.47
C THR A 109 -14.53 27.56 -29.84
N ARG A 110 -13.90 26.52 -30.41
CA ARG A 110 -13.92 25.16 -29.86
C ARG A 110 -13.43 25.13 -28.41
N TRP A 111 -12.37 25.86 -28.09
CA TRP A 111 -11.82 25.93 -26.74
C TRP A 111 -12.78 26.60 -25.75
N GLN A 112 -13.42 27.71 -26.15
CA GLN A 112 -14.46 28.35 -25.34
C GLN A 112 -15.65 27.42 -25.10
N THR A 113 -16.09 26.68 -26.13
CA THR A 113 -17.19 25.72 -26.03
C THR A 113 -16.86 24.57 -25.06
N ILE A 114 -15.62 24.08 -25.08
CA ILE A 114 -15.17 23.04 -24.14
C ILE A 114 -15.12 23.61 -22.72
N TYR A 115 -14.41 24.72 -22.51
CA TYR A 115 -14.14 25.24 -21.17
C TYR A 115 -15.37 25.86 -20.49
N ARG A 116 -16.23 26.55 -21.24
CA ARG A 116 -17.39 27.29 -20.68
C ARG A 116 -18.70 26.52 -20.72
N MET A 117 -18.85 25.57 -21.65
CA MET A 117 -20.11 24.86 -21.84
C MET A 117 -20.00 23.38 -21.49
N THR A 118 -19.06 22.67 -22.13
CA THR A 118 -18.99 21.20 -22.05
C THR A 118 -18.40 20.72 -20.73
N LEU A 119 -17.28 21.31 -20.30
CA LEU A 119 -16.60 20.93 -19.08
C LEU A 119 -17.48 21.17 -17.85
N PRO A 120 -18.09 22.36 -17.64
CA PRO A 120 -18.95 22.60 -16.47
C PRO A 120 -20.17 21.69 -16.44
N ALA A 121 -20.77 21.41 -17.61
CA ALA A 121 -21.90 20.48 -17.71
C ALA A 121 -21.51 19.03 -17.37
N ALA A 122 -20.26 18.62 -17.63
CA ALA A 122 -19.76 17.27 -17.31
C ALA A 122 -19.21 17.13 -15.88
N ILE A 123 -18.92 18.23 -15.17
CA ILE A 123 -18.34 18.21 -13.81
C ILE A 123 -19.10 17.28 -12.85
N PRO A 124 -20.45 17.29 -12.76
CA PRO A 124 -21.18 16.38 -11.87
C PRO A 124 -20.91 14.89 -12.16
N GLY A 125 -20.83 14.54 -13.45
CA GLY A 125 -20.50 13.18 -13.87
C GLY A 125 -19.05 12.81 -13.54
N ILE A 126 -18.10 13.72 -13.80
CA ILE A 126 -16.68 13.53 -13.48
C ILE A 126 -16.49 13.37 -11.96
N MET A 127 -17.15 14.19 -11.14
CA MET A 127 -17.08 14.09 -9.67
C MET A 127 -17.59 12.74 -9.17
N THR A 128 -18.72 12.27 -9.70
CA THR A 128 -19.26 10.95 -9.35
C THR A 128 -18.26 9.85 -9.69
N GLY A 129 -17.70 9.90 -10.91
CA GLY A 129 -16.66 8.99 -11.37
C GLY A 129 -15.38 9.00 -10.54
N ALA A 130 -14.98 10.19 -10.09
CA ALA A 130 -13.82 10.37 -9.23
C ALA A 130 -14.02 9.75 -7.85
N ILE A 131 -15.19 9.97 -7.23
CA ILE A 131 -15.49 9.39 -5.92
C ILE A 131 -15.51 7.86 -5.98
N LEU A 132 -16.12 7.27 -7.02
CA LEU A 132 -16.15 5.82 -7.21
C LEU A 132 -14.75 5.24 -7.44
N SER A 133 -13.94 5.92 -8.25
CA SER A 133 -12.54 5.55 -8.50
C SER A 133 -11.71 5.58 -7.21
N ILE A 134 -11.85 6.60 -6.38
CA ILE A 134 -11.17 6.69 -5.06
C ILE A 134 -11.67 5.62 -4.10
N SER A 135 -12.98 5.35 -4.07
CA SER A 135 -13.56 4.30 -3.23
C SER A 135 -12.98 2.93 -3.57
N ARG A 136 -12.76 2.66 -4.87
CA ARG A 136 -12.04 1.48 -5.34
C ARG A 136 -10.57 1.48 -4.91
N ALA A 137 -9.88 2.61 -5.06
CA ALA A 137 -8.49 2.77 -4.63
C ALA A 137 -8.25 2.35 -3.18
N ILE A 138 -9.13 2.78 -2.27
CA ILE A 138 -9.06 2.47 -0.84
C ILE A 138 -9.18 0.97 -0.58
N GLY A 139 -9.96 0.27 -1.41
CA GLY A 139 -10.11 -1.19 -1.34
C GLY A 139 -8.96 -1.98 -1.98
N GLU A 140 -8.11 -1.35 -2.79
CA GLU A 140 -7.00 -2.03 -3.47
C GLU A 140 -5.73 -2.00 -2.60
N ALA A 141 -5.62 -2.97 -1.69
CA ALA A 141 -4.46 -3.11 -0.80
C ALA A 141 -3.24 -3.77 -1.47
N ALA A 142 -3.44 -4.52 -2.56
CA ALA A 142 -2.39 -5.32 -3.20
C ALA A 142 -1.23 -4.47 -3.80
N PRO A 143 -1.48 -3.36 -4.53
CA PRO A 143 -0.39 -2.53 -5.06
C PRO A 143 0.44 -1.87 -3.95
N ILE A 144 -0.22 -1.44 -2.87
CA ILE A 144 0.45 -0.80 -1.73
C ILE A 144 1.36 -1.80 -1.02
N LEU A 145 0.88 -3.02 -0.83
CA LEU A 145 1.64 -4.12 -0.22
C LEU A 145 2.99 -4.36 -0.91
N ILE A 146 3.02 -4.28 -2.24
CA ILE A 146 4.24 -4.48 -3.04
C ILE A 146 5.25 -3.35 -2.80
N ILE A 147 4.81 -2.12 -2.58
CA ILE A 147 5.67 -0.94 -2.47
C ILE A 147 6.11 -0.64 -1.05
N ALA A 148 5.18 -0.66 -0.10
CA ALA A 148 5.52 -0.55 1.32
C ALA A 148 6.39 -1.73 1.76
N GLY A 149 6.22 -2.89 1.11
CA GLY A 149 6.86 -4.14 1.49
C GLY A 149 6.26 -4.70 2.78
N ILE A 150 6.71 -5.89 3.19
CA ILE A 150 6.29 -6.56 4.44
C ILE A 150 6.95 -5.88 5.68
N VAL A 151 7.42 -4.64 5.54
CA VAL A 151 8.05 -3.92 6.64
C VAL A 151 6.97 -3.11 7.33
N PHE A 152 6.51 -3.62 8.46
CA PHE A 152 5.53 -2.95 9.31
C PHE A 152 6.21 -1.85 10.14
N ILE A 153 5.93 -0.58 9.80
CA ILE A 153 6.43 0.55 10.58
C ILE A 153 5.33 1.02 11.54
N ARG A 154 5.63 0.95 12.84
CA ARG A 154 4.73 1.38 13.94
C ARG A 154 4.81 2.89 14.25
N PHE A 155 5.56 3.65 13.47
CA PHE A 155 5.71 5.09 13.63
C PHE A 155 4.80 5.84 12.65
N THR A 156 4.12 6.87 13.12
CA THR A 156 3.36 7.80 12.28
C THR A 156 4.33 8.63 11.44
N PRO A 157 4.16 8.69 10.11
CA PRO A 157 4.98 9.55 9.25
C PRO A 157 4.75 11.02 9.62
N HIS A 158 5.83 11.78 9.78
CA HIS A 158 5.81 13.22 10.06
C HIS A 158 5.95 14.05 8.78
N HIS A 159 6.57 13.47 7.75
CA HIS A 159 6.79 14.09 6.44
C HIS A 159 6.32 13.19 5.29
N LEU A 160 6.05 13.79 4.12
CA LEU A 160 5.53 13.08 2.93
C LEU A 160 6.48 12.01 2.36
N MET A 161 7.75 12.03 2.77
CA MET A 161 8.77 11.06 2.37
C MET A 161 9.00 9.96 3.42
N ASP A 162 8.33 10.04 4.57
CA ASP A 162 8.49 9.06 5.62
C ASP A 162 7.77 7.76 5.26
N GLU A 163 8.31 6.65 5.77
CA GLU A 163 7.73 5.33 5.56
C GLU A 163 6.33 5.27 6.18
N PHE A 164 5.41 4.55 5.51
CA PHE A 164 4.02 4.48 5.92
C PHE A 164 3.51 3.04 5.90
N THR A 165 2.50 2.77 6.72
CA THR A 165 1.76 1.51 6.68
C THR A 165 0.30 1.82 6.35
N ALA A 166 -0.27 1.08 5.39
CA ALA A 166 -1.68 1.22 5.07
C ALA A 166 -2.55 0.45 6.08
N MET A 167 -3.70 1.01 6.43
CA MET A 167 -4.62 0.40 7.40
C MET A 167 -5.00 -1.05 7.06
N PRO A 168 -5.28 -1.44 5.80
CA PRO A 168 -5.59 -2.84 5.47
C PRO A 168 -4.45 -3.81 5.81
N LEU A 169 -3.20 -3.36 5.68
CA LEU A 169 -2.02 -4.15 6.03
C LEU A 169 -1.90 -4.34 7.54
N GLN A 170 -2.27 -3.30 8.31
CA GLN A 170 -2.30 -3.35 9.77
C GLN A 170 -3.40 -4.29 10.29
N ILE A 171 -4.58 -4.27 9.67
CA ILE A 171 -5.67 -5.22 9.97
C ILE A 171 -5.22 -6.66 9.68
N PHE A 172 -4.56 -6.89 8.55
CA PHE A 172 -4.05 -8.22 8.19
C PHE A 172 -3.04 -8.76 9.22
N ASP A 173 -2.13 -7.91 9.71
CA ASP A 173 -1.19 -8.31 10.78
C ASP A 173 -1.90 -8.65 12.09
N TRP A 174 -2.86 -7.81 12.51
CA TRP A 174 -3.62 -8.06 13.74
C TRP A 174 -4.47 -9.33 13.66
N ALA A 175 -5.10 -9.58 12.51
CA ALA A 175 -5.91 -10.78 12.28
C ALA A 175 -5.07 -12.08 12.20
N GLY A 176 -3.77 -11.97 11.92
CA GLY A 176 -2.86 -13.12 11.86
C GLY A 176 -2.26 -13.54 13.21
N ARG A 177 -2.47 -12.76 14.29
CA ARG A 177 -1.88 -13.02 15.61
C ARG A 177 -2.78 -13.89 16.47
N PRO A 178 -2.25 -14.91 17.18
CA PRO A 178 -3.07 -15.86 17.93
C PRO A 178 -3.64 -15.34 19.26
N GLN A 179 -3.37 -14.10 19.70
CA GLN A 179 -3.99 -13.54 20.91
C GLN A 179 -5.35 -12.90 20.60
N GLU A 180 -6.36 -13.18 21.43
CA GLU A 180 -7.74 -12.69 21.26
C GLU A 180 -7.84 -11.16 21.25
N ASP A 181 -7.04 -10.46 22.07
CA ASP A 181 -7.00 -8.99 22.10
C ASP A 181 -6.71 -8.37 20.71
N PHE A 182 -5.90 -9.02 19.87
CA PHE A 182 -5.62 -8.52 18.51
C PHE A 182 -6.77 -8.77 17.54
N HIS A 183 -7.56 -9.82 17.74
CA HIS A 183 -8.75 -10.09 16.93
C HIS A 183 -9.83 -9.03 17.15
N ASP A 184 -10.03 -8.59 18.40
CA ASP A 184 -10.98 -7.53 18.73
C ASP A 184 -10.59 -6.19 18.08
N VAL A 185 -9.30 -5.85 18.13
CA VAL A 185 -8.77 -4.64 17.48
C VAL A 185 -8.84 -4.74 15.95
N ALA A 186 -8.56 -5.91 15.37
CA ALA A 186 -8.70 -6.14 13.94
C ALA A 186 -10.17 -5.98 13.49
N ALA A 187 -11.11 -6.59 14.22
CA ALA A 187 -12.54 -6.48 13.93
C ALA A 187 -13.03 -5.03 14.00
N ALA A 188 -12.61 -4.28 15.02
CA ALA A 188 -12.90 -2.85 15.12
C ALA A 188 -12.33 -2.05 13.93
N GLY A 189 -11.10 -2.35 13.52
CA GLY A 189 -10.47 -1.74 12.35
C GLY A 189 -11.24 -2.02 11.04
N ILE A 190 -11.72 -3.25 10.85
CA ILE A 190 -12.55 -3.64 9.71
C ILE A 190 -13.87 -2.86 9.70
N LEU A 191 -14.54 -2.74 10.84
CA LEU A 191 -15.79 -1.99 10.96
C LEU A 191 -15.61 -0.50 10.63
N VAL A 192 -14.53 0.11 11.10
CA VAL A 192 -14.20 1.50 10.77
C VAL A 192 -13.94 1.65 9.26
N LEU A 193 -13.14 0.76 8.67
CA LEU A 193 -12.84 0.79 7.23
C LEU A 193 -14.11 0.61 6.39
N LEU A 194 -14.99 -0.32 6.78
CA LEU A 194 -16.30 -0.52 6.16
C LEU A 194 -17.18 0.72 6.28
N GLY A 195 -17.24 1.34 7.46
CA GLY A 195 -17.99 2.57 7.68
C GLY A 195 -17.52 3.71 6.78
N VAL A 196 -16.21 3.90 6.65
CA VAL A 196 -15.62 4.88 5.73
C VAL A 196 -15.99 4.56 4.28
N LEU A 197 -15.80 3.32 3.85
CA LEU A 197 -16.12 2.89 2.48
C LEU A 197 -17.60 3.07 2.14
N LEU A 198 -18.50 2.70 3.05
CA LEU A 198 -19.94 2.89 2.88
C LEU A 198 -20.29 4.37 2.81
N THR A 199 -19.67 5.22 3.63
CA THR A 199 -19.92 6.67 3.63
C THR A 199 -19.49 7.30 2.31
N PHE A 200 -18.32 6.94 1.77
CA PHE A 200 -17.86 7.42 0.47
C PHE A 200 -18.78 6.98 -0.68
N ASN A 201 -19.16 5.70 -0.71
CA ASN A 201 -20.04 5.17 -1.75
C ASN A 201 -21.46 5.77 -1.64
N ALA A 202 -22.00 5.92 -0.43
CA ALA A 202 -23.29 6.56 -0.20
C ALA A 202 -23.25 8.03 -0.67
N THR A 203 -22.17 8.75 -0.36
CA THR A 203 -21.99 10.14 -0.82
C THR A 203 -21.98 10.23 -2.35
N ALA A 204 -21.33 9.28 -3.04
CA ALA A 204 -21.33 9.22 -4.50
C ALA A 204 -22.75 9.04 -5.07
N VAL A 205 -23.53 8.12 -4.48
CA VAL A 205 -24.91 7.84 -4.89
C VAL A 205 -25.81 9.05 -4.66
N LEU A 206 -25.69 9.71 -3.50
CA LEU A 206 -26.47 10.89 -3.17
C LEU A 206 -26.16 12.07 -4.10
N LEU A 207 -24.88 12.31 -4.42
CA LEU A 207 -24.49 13.34 -5.38
C LEU A 207 -25.12 13.08 -6.75
N ARG A 208 -25.05 11.84 -7.24
CA ARG A 208 -25.67 11.46 -8.51
C ARG A 208 -27.17 11.76 -8.53
N HIS A 209 -27.90 11.39 -7.48
CA HIS A 209 -29.34 11.65 -7.40
C HIS A 209 -29.67 13.13 -7.36
N LYS A 210 -28.88 13.96 -6.67
CA LYS A 210 -29.10 15.41 -6.59
C LYS A 210 -28.93 16.10 -7.95
N TYR A 211 -27.89 15.73 -8.72
CA TYR A 211 -27.62 16.35 -10.01
C TYR A 211 -28.50 15.81 -11.15
N GLN A 212 -28.98 14.57 -11.08
CA GLN A 212 -29.93 14.04 -12.06
C GLN A 212 -31.31 14.71 -12.00
N ARG A 213 -31.72 15.23 -10.82
CA ARG A 213 -33.00 15.93 -10.64
C ARG A 213 -33.00 17.38 -11.12
N GLY A 214 -31.83 17.99 -11.33
CA GLY A 214 -31.73 19.38 -11.80
C GLY A 214 -31.75 19.57 -13.33
N ASN A 215 -31.75 18.46 -14.08
CA ASN A 215 -31.63 18.43 -15.55
C ASN A 215 -32.85 17.81 -16.25
N GLN A 216 -33.98 17.67 -15.54
CA GLN A 216 -35.31 17.45 -16.11
C GLN A 216 -36.08 18.77 -16.05
#